data_AF-A0A2D5SB04-F1
#
_entry.id   AF-A0A2D5SB04-F1
#
_cell.length_a   1.000
_cell.length_b   1.000
_cell.length_c   1.000
_cell.angle_alpha   90.00
_cell.angle_beta   90.00
_cell.angle_gamma   90.00
#
_symmetry.space_group_name_H-M   'P 1'
#
loop_
_entity.id
_entity.type
_entity.pdbx_description
1 polymer ?
#
loop_
_entity_poly.entity_id
_entity_poly.type
_entity_poly.pdbx_seq_one_letter_code
_entity_poly.pdbx_strand_id
1 'polypeptide(L)'
;MVEPREDARAAGPVTAYIVAGVNSSGNRLLASILVRSGCAGEGSTNQPMRIEEIPPPDLSIVIIKHGMLTGWIRRFRELGYQRIVVIIPIREPIANCLSIVARGHLSDFEDAYHHRIVAITRNLVEALAQRVELELITYEGLTEPFLKQWLPRIGLPYVPGSLSLPGQHASNEICNQNAKHYA
;
A
#
# COMPACT_ATOMS: atom_id res chain seq x y z
N MET A 1 43.17 -1.70 13.89
CA MET A 1 42.38 -1.58 12.65
C MET A 1 41.30 -2.64 12.73
N VAL A 2 40.06 -2.21 12.95
CA VAL A 2 38.89 -3.11 12.94
C VAL A 2 38.34 -3.02 11.53
N GLU A 3 38.40 -4.10 10.78
CA GLU A 3 37.76 -4.18 9.47
C GLU A 3 36.26 -3.91 9.64
N PRO A 4 35.64 -3.13 8.74
CA PRO A 4 34.18 -3.03 8.74
C PRO A 4 33.65 -4.41 8.37
N ARG A 5 32.92 -5.04 9.29
CA ARG A 5 32.08 -6.18 8.94
C ARG A 5 31.14 -5.69 7.85
N GLU A 6 31.28 -6.22 6.64
CA GLU A 6 30.14 -6.34 5.75
C GLU A 6 29.10 -7.11 6.53
N ASP A 7 28.17 -6.37 7.15
CA ASP A 7 26.91 -6.95 7.57
C ASP A 7 26.30 -7.52 6.30
N ALA A 8 26.53 -8.82 6.11
CA ALA A 8 25.75 -9.64 5.23
C ALA A 8 24.31 -9.41 5.67
N ARG A 9 23.64 -8.45 5.01
CA ARG A 9 22.20 -8.43 4.90
C ARG A 9 21.92 -9.82 4.37
N ALA A 10 21.48 -10.71 5.25
CA ALA A 10 20.68 -11.85 4.84
C ALA A 10 19.43 -11.22 4.23
N ALA A 11 19.57 -10.77 2.99
CA ALA A 11 18.57 -10.02 2.28
C ALA A 11 17.49 -11.06 2.03
N GLY A 12 16.46 -11.02 2.88
CA GLY A 12 15.24 -11.78 2.68
C GLY A 12 14.70 -11.51 1.28
N PRO A 13 13.72 -12.30 0.83
CA PRO A 13 13.26 -12.24 -0.54
C PRO A 13 12.86 -10.82 -0.93
N VAL A 14 13.33 -10.35 -2.08
CA VAL A 14 12.96 -9.03 -2.61
C VAL A 14 11.46 -9.05 -2.89
N THR A 15 10.72 -8.29 -2.07
CA THR A 15 9.26 -8.38 -1.99
C THR A 15 8.60 -7.16 -2.62
N ALA A 16 7.62 -7.40 -3.49
CA ALA A 16 6.70 -6.36 -3.95
C ALA A 16 5.46 -6.33 -3.04
N TYR A 17 5.26 -5.23 -2.32
CA TYR A 17 4.06 -4.98 -1.54
C TYR A 17 3.07 -4.14 -2.35
N ILE A 18 1.84 -4.63 -2.50
CA ILE A 18 0.75 -3.91 -3.15
C ILE A 18 -0.28 -3.54 -2.08
N VAL A 19 -0.39 -2.26 -1.77
CA VAL A 19 -1.44 -1.75 -0.88
C VAL A 19 -2.70 -1.50 -1.71
N ALA A 20 -3.70 -2.35 -1.52
CA ALA A 20 -4.92 -2.43 -2.34
C ALA A 20 -6.20 -2.27 -1.51
N GLY A 21 -6.22 -1.33 -0.58
CA GLY A 21 -7.44 -0.99 0.15
C GLY A 21 -8.41 -0.20 -0.71
N VAL A 22 -9.61 0.05 -0.20
CA VAL A 22 -10.55 1.00 -0.81
C VAL A 22 -10.01 2.42 -0.65
N ASN A 23 -10.46 3.35 -1.50
CA ASN A 23 -10.22 4.77 -1.28
C ASN A 23 -10.54 5.15 0.17
N SER A 24 -9.67 5.99 0.77
CA SER A 24 -9.80 6.45 2.16
C SER A 24 -9.75 5.38 3.27
N SER A 25 -9.24 4.16 3.00
CA SER A 25 -9.04 3.13 4.03
C SER A 25 -7.66 3.14 4.71
N GLY A 26 -6.84 4.17 4.46
CA GLY A 26 -5.51 4.30 5.07
C GLY A 26 -4.34 3.79 4.22
N ASN A 27 -4.53 3.64 2.91
CA ASN A 27 -3.49 3.14 1.99
C ASN A 27 -2.15 3.90 2.09
N ARG A 28 -2.20 5.24 2.14
CA ARG A 28 -1.02 6.11 2.26
C ARG A 28 -0.29 5.96 3.58
N LEU A 29 -1.05 5.82 4.68
CA LEU A 29 -0.49 5.54 6.00
C LEU A 29 0.28 4.22 5.96
N LEU A 30 -0.35 3.17 5.43
CA LEU A 30 0.26 1.85 5.35
C LEU A 30 1.51 1.84 4.46
N ALA A 31 1.43 2.46 3.28
CA ALA A 31 2.59 2.57 2.40
C ALA A 31 3.75 3.32 3.09
N SER A 32 3.47 4.38 3.83
CA SER A 32 4.49 5.11 4.58
C SER A 32 5.13 4.28 5.69
N ILE A 33 4.35 3.41 6.35
CA ILE A 33 4.88 2.44 7.32
C ILE A 33 5.85 1.49 6.64
N LEU A 34 5.48 0.95 5.46
CA LEU A 34 6.33 0.03 4.70
C LEU A 34 7.61 0.71 4.20
N VAL A 35 7.52 1.96 3.72
CA VAL A 35 8.70 2.77 3.33
C VAL A 35 9.62 2.98 4.53
N ARG A 36 9.08 3.38 5.69
CA ARG A 36 9.88 3.53 6.92
C ARG A 36 10.57 2.22 7.33
N SER A 37 9.93 1.10 7.05
CA SER A 37 10.48 -0.24 7.28
C SER A 37 11.47 -0.72 6.22
N GLY A 38 11.85 0.12 5.25
CA GLY A 38 12.91 -0.17 4.29
C GLY A 38 12.47 -0.50 2.87
N CYS A 39 11.17 -0.37 2.56
CA CYS A 39 10.71 -0.46 1.18
C CYS A 39 11.08 0.81 0.38
N ALA A 40 11.47 0.65 -0.88
CA ALA A 40 11.48 1.76 -1.83
C ALA A 40 10.04 2.11 -2.27
N GLY A 41 9.85 3.35 -2.72
CA GLY A 41 8.54 3.91 -3.08
C GLY A 41 8.14 5.06 -2.16
N GLU A 42 6.86 5.43 -2.21
CA GLU A 42 6.33 6.55 -1.43
C GLU A 42 4.96 6.22 -0.82
N GLY A 43 4.61 6.91 0.27
CA GLY A 43 3.26 6.91 0.83
C GLY A 43 2.39 8.07 0.34
N SER A 44 2.60 8.50 -0.89
CA SER A 44 1.97 9.68 -1.50
C SER A 44 1.17 9.28 -2.75
N THR A 45 0.71 10.27 -3.51
CA THR A 45 0.12 10.09 -4.85
C THR A 45 1.19 9.94 -5.94
N ASN A 46 2.46 10.21 -5.62
CA ASN A 46 3.59 9.95 -6.50
C ASN A 46 3.90 8.45 -6.49
N GLN A 47 3.13 7.70 -7.28
CA GLN A 47 3.21 6.25 -7.41
C GLN A 47 3.40 5.89 -8.88
N PRO A 48 3.99 4.73 -9.20
CA PRO A 48 3.92 4.19 -10.54
C PRO A 48 2.47 4.13 -11.03
N MET A 49 2.18 4.87 -12.10
CA MET A 49 0.87 4.94 -12.72
C MET A 49 0.70 3.83 -13.75
N ARG A 50 1.81 3.46 -14.40
CA ARG A 50 1.88 2.45 -15.45
C ARG A 50 2.78 1.28 -15.07
N ILE A 51 2.52 0.14 -15.68
CA ILE A 51 3.21 -1.13 -15.39
C ILE A 51 4.70 -1.04 -15.78
N GLU A 52 5.02 -0.22 -16.78
CA GLU A 52 6.37 0.00 -17.30
C GLU A 52 7.22 0.85 -16.33
N GLU A 53 6.59 1.57 -15.41
CA GLU A 53 7.24 2.44 -14.42
C GLU A 53 7.66 1.67 -13.15
N ILE A 54 7.41 0.36 -13.10
CA ILE A 54 7.81 -0.48 -11.96
C ILE A 54 9.34 -0.60 -11.96
N PRO A 55 10.01 -0.27 -10.84
CA PRO A 55 11.47 -0.36 -10.75
C PRO A 55 11.97 -1.82 -10.73
N PRO A 56 13.23 -2.06 -11.12
CA PRO A 56 13.85 -3.38 -11.01
C PRO A 56 13.91 -3.87 -9.55
N PRO A 57 14.02 -5.20 -9.31
CA PRO A 57 13.96 -5.79 -7.98
C PRO A 57 15.29 -5.66 -7.20
N ASP A 58 15.84 -4.46 -7.13
CA ASP A 58 17.07 -4.19 -6.37
C ASP A 58 16.78 -4.12 -4.85
N LEU A 59 15.55 -3.70 -4.50
CA LEU A 59 15.04 -3.56 -3.14
C LEU A 59 13.57 -3.97 -3.09
N SER A 60 13.10 -4.36 -1.90
CA SER A 60 11.67 -4.50 -1.67
C SER A 60 10.98 -3.16 -1.91
N ILE A 61 9.78 -3.18 -2.50
CA ILE A 61 9.06 -1.96 -2.87
C ILE A 61 7.64 -1.98 -2.36
N VAL A 62 7.05 -0.80 -2.21
CA VAL A 62 5.62 -0.65 -2.00
C VAL A 62 4.99 0.20 -3.08
N ILE A 63 3.85 -0.23 -3.59
CA ILE A 63 2.97 0.57 -4.43
C ILE A 63 1.54 0.58 -3.89
N ILE A 64 0.84 1.69 -4.08
CA ILE A 64 -0.60 1.79 -3.84
C ILE A 64 -1.33 1.54 -5.15
N LYS A 65 -2.16 0.49 -5.20
CA LYS A 65 -2.95 0.19 -6.40
C LYS A 65 -4.34 -0.34 -6.07
N HIS A 66 -5.33 0.24 -6.75
CA HIS A 66 -6.73 -0.15 -6.65
C HIS A 66 -7.17 -0.83 -7.95
N GLY A 67 -7.98 -1.89 -7.86
CA GLY A 67 -8.54 -2.53 -9.06
C GLY A 67 -7.60 -3.54 -9.68
N MET A 68 -7.50 -3.54 -11.02
CA MET A 68 -6.82 -4.58 -11.83
C MET A 68 -5.39 -4.87 -11.35
N LEU A 69 -5.25 -5.80 -10.40
CA LEU A 69 -3.99 -6.21 -9.79
C LEU A 69 -3.25 -7.21 -10.68
N THR A 70 -3.98 -7.99 -11.47
CA THR A 70 -3.43 -9.07 -12.30
C THR A 70 -2.26 -8.62 -13.18
N GLY A 71 -2.39 -7.48 -13.88
CA GLY A 71 -1.32 -6.95 -14.73
C GLY A 71 -0.07 -6.53 -13.94
N TRP A 72 -0.27 -5.92 -12.77
CA TRP A 72 0.81 -5.49 -11.88
C TRP A 72 1.55 -6.69 -11.29
N ILE A 73 0.82 -7.67 -10.78
CA ILE A 73 1.37 -8.90 -10.22
C ILE A 73 2.18 -9.66 -11.28
N ARG A 74 1.66 -9.78 -12.50
CA ARG A 74 2.38 -10.42 -13.60
C ARG A 74 3.69 -9.70 -13.88
N ARG A 75 3.67 -8.37 -13.94
CA ARG A 75 4.87 -7.58 -14.18
C ARG A 75 5.92 -7.71 -13.08
N PHE A 76 5.52 -7.72 -11.81
CA PHE A 76 6.46 -7.97 -10.71
C PHE A 76 7.16 -9.32 -10.85
N ARG A 77 6.43 -10.37 -11.26
CA ARG A 77 7.04 -11.68 -11.53
C ARG A 77 8.02 -11.63 -12.70
N GLU A 78 7.63 -10.99 -13.80
CA GLU A 78 8.49 -10.83 -15.00
C GLU A 78 9.79 -10.08 -14.67
N LEU A 79 9.72 -9.10 -13.76
CA LEU A 79 10.88 -8.33 -13.31
C LEU A 79 11.77 -9.11 -12.33
N GLY A 80 11.30 -10.22 -11.76
CA GLY A 80 12.09 -11.07 -10.85
C GLY A 80 11.86 -10.80 -9.37
N TYR A 81 10.79 -10.10 -8.97
CA TYR A 81 10.41 -10.02 -7.56
C TYR A 81 10.10 -11.42 -7.02
N GLN A 82 10.79 -11.81 -5.95
CA GLN A 82 10.77 -13.17 -5.42
C GLN A 82 9.51 -13.46 -4.62
N ARG A 83 8.91 -12.41 -4.06
CA ARG A 83 7.70 -12.49 -3.25
C ARG A 83 6.79 -11.32 -3.57
N ILE A 84 5.48 -11.57 -3.54
CA ILE A 84 4.46 -10.55 -3.77
C ILE A 84 3.42 -10.67 -2.67
N VAL A 85 3.17 -9.57 -1.97
CA VAL A 85 2.20 -9.49 -0.88
C VAL A 85 1.18 -8.40 -1.22
N VAL A 86 -0.08 -8.79 -1.33
CA VAL A 86 -1.20 -7.84 -1.45
C VAL A 86 -1.73 -7.57 -0.04
N ILE A 87 -1.80 -6.30 0.34
CA ILE A 87 -2.31 -5.88 1.64
C ILE A 87 -3.55 -5.03 1.42
N ILE A 88 -4.67 -5.47 1.99
CA ILE A 88 -5.97 -4.78 1.88
C ILE A 88 -6.31 -4.19 3.25
N PRO A 89 -6.01 -2.91 3.50
CA PRO A 89 -6.49 -2.24 4.69
C PRO A 89 -8.01 -2.01 4.61
N ILE A 90 -8.72 -2.50 5.62
CA ILE A 90 -10.14 -2.32 5.88
C ILE A 90 -10.29 -1.26 6.96
N ARG A 91 -11.17 -0.28 6.73
CA ARG A 91 -11.48 0.76 7.72
C ARG A 91 -12.93 0.61 8.17
N GLU A 92 -13.23 1.09 9.37
CA GLU A 92 -14.61 1.13 9.90
C GLU A 92 -15.57 1.68 8.82
N PRO A 93 -16.66 0.95 8.48
CA PRO A 93 -17.51 1.26 7.34
C PRO A 93 -17.99 2.69 7.24
N ILE A 94 -18.53 3.26 8.33
CA ILE A 94 -19.13 4.59 8.32
C ILE A 94 -18.04 5.64 8.14
N ALA A 95 -16.96 5.56 8.91
CA ALA A 95 -15.81 6.46 8.82
C ALA A 95 -15.14 6.40 7.44
N ASN A 96 -15.08 5.21 6.82
CA ASN A 96 -14.55 5.08 5.47
C ASN A 96 -15.46 5.78 4.45
N CYS A 97 -16.76 5.52 4.46
CA CYS A 97 -17.71 6.12 3.52
C CYS A 97 -17.77 7.64 3.65
N LEU A 98 -17.87 8.17 4.88
CA LEU A 98 -17.84 9.61 5.12
C LEU A 98 -16.55 10.24 4.57
N SER A 99 -15.41 9.57 4.77
CA SER A 99 -14.13 10.04 4.24
C SER A 99 -14.03 9.94 2.71
N ILE A 100 -14.72 8.99 2.07
CA ILE A 100 -14.80 8.86 0.61
C ILE A 100 -15.57 10.06 0.04
N VAL A 101 -16.75 10.36 0.60
CA VAL A 101 -17.61 11.46 0.16
C VAL A 101 -16.96 12.81 0.43
N ALA A 102 -16.42 13.02 1.64
CA ALA A 102 -15.76 14.28 2.01
C ALA A 102 -14.54 14.62 1.14
N ARG A 103 -13.88 13.61 0.55
CA ARG A 103 -12.75 13.79 -0.37
C ARG A 103 -13.16 13.83 -1.84
N GLY A 104 -14.45 13.83 -2.14
CA GLY A 104 -14.98 13.91 -3.51
C GLY A 104 -14.70 12.68 -4.37
N HIS A 105 -14.39 11.53 -3.76
CA HIS A 105 -14.20 10.29 -4.52
C HIS A 105 -15.53 9.74 -5.05
N LEU A 106 -16.61 9.94 -4.31
CA LEU A 106 -18.00 9.63 -4.67
C LEU A 106 -18.92 10.72 -4.09
N SER A 107 -20.10 10.89 -4.68
CA SER A 107 -21.04 11.96 -4.33
C SER A 107 -21.91 11.65 -3.11
N ASP A 108 -22.22 10.38 -2.87
CA ASP A 108 -23.20 9.97 -1.88
C ASP A 108 -22.73 8.76 -1.06
N PHE A 109 -23.36 8.61 0.10
CA PHE A 109 -22.97 7.63 1.10
C PHE A 109 -23.30 6.19 0.68
N GLU A 110 -24.44 5.97 0.03
CA GLU A 110 -24.90 4.64 -0.38
C GLU A 110 -24.00 4.07 -1.48
N ASP A 111 -23.67 4.87 -2.49
CA ASP A 111 -22.70 4.50 -3.52
C ASP A 111 -21.32 4.25 -2.90
N ALA A 112 -20.89 5.07 -1.94
CA ALA A 112 -19.65 4.82 -1.20
C ALA A 112 -19.68 3.49 -0.43
N TYR A 113 -20.82 3.15 0.17
CA TYR A 113 -20.99 1.91 0.91
C TYR A 113 -20.95 0.69 -0.01
N HIS A 114 -21.66 0.73 -1.13
CA HIS A 114 -21.64 -0.32 -2.14
C HIS A 114 -20.25 -0.47 -2.78
N HIS A 115 -19.66 0.65 -3.21
CA HIS A 115 -18.32 0.69 -3.81
C HIS A 115 -17.27 0.06 -2.91
N ARG A 116 -17.33 0.32 -1.59
CA ARG A 116 -16.39 -0.26 -0.62
C ARG A 116 -16.41 -1.79 -0.66
N ILE A 117 -17.59 -2.40 -0.60
CA ILE A 117 -17.72 -3.87 -0.59
C ILE A 117 -17.25 -4.47 -1.91
N VAL A 118 -17.64 -3.86 -3.04
CA VAL A 118 -17.22 -4.31 -4.38
C VAL A 118 -15.71 -4.23 -4.54
N ALA A 119 -15.09 -3.12 -4.12
CA ALA A 119 -13.65 -2.92 -4.23
C ALA A 119 -12.85 -3.90 -3.35
N ILE A 120 -13.27 -4.14 -2.10
CA ILE A 120 -12.64 -5.15 -1.22
C ILE A 120 -12.74 -6.53 -1.87
N THR A 121 -13.94 -6.92 -2.29
CA THR A 121 -14.20 -8.24 -2.88
C THR A 121 -13.37 -8.46 -4.13
N ARG A 122 -13.35 -7.48 -5.04
CA ARG A 122 -12.55 -7.55 -6.28
C ARG A 122 -11.06 -7.74 -5.97
N ASN A 123 -10.48 -6.91 -5.10
CA ASN A 123 -9.05 -6.96 -4.82
C ASN A 123 -8.66 -8.29 -4.13
N LEU A 124 -9.54 -8.80 -3.25
CA LEU A 124 -9.38 -10.10 -2.61
C LEU A 124 -9.40 -11.25 -3.64
N VAL A 125 -10.41 -11.27 -4.51
CA VAL A 125 -10.55 -12.30 -5.56
C VAL A 125 -9.38 -12.27 -6.52
N GLU A 126 -8.95 -11.09 -6.96
CA GLU A 126 -7.80 -10.97 -7.86
C GLU A 126 -6.49 -11.45 -7.21
N ALA A 127 -6.23 -11.07 -5.96
CA ALA A 127 -5.04 -11.53 -5.24
C ALA A 127 -5.02 -13.06 -5.08
N LEU A 128 -6.15 -13.66 -4.67
CA LEU A 128 -6.28 -15.11 -4.52
C LEU A 128 -6.14 -15.84 -5.86
N ALA A 129 -6.77 -15.33 -6.92
CA ALA A 129 -6.67 -15.90 -8.27
C ALA A 129 -5.22 -15.90 -8.78
N GLN A 130 -4.44 -14.88 -8.39
CA GLN A 130 -3.02 -14.81 -8.72
C GLN A 130 -2.13 -15.64 -7.82
N ARG A 131 -2.64 -16.31 -6.78
CA ARG A 131 -1.85 -17.12 -5.83
C ARG A 131 -0.68 -16.34 -5.22
N VAL A 132 -0.91 -15.08 -4.87
CA VAL A 132 0.03 -14.26 -4.10
C VAL A 132 -0.36 -14.26 -2.62
N GLU A 133 0.55 -13.84 -1.75
CA GLU A 133 0.24 -13.70 -0.34
C GLU A 133 -0.75 -12.54 -0.14
N LEU A 134 -1.70 -12.73 0.75
CA LEU A 134 -2.77 -11.77 1.03
C LEU A 134 -2.85 -11.49 2.52
N GLU A 135 -2.81 -10.21 2.87
CA GLU A 135 -2.95 -9.71 4.23
C GLU A 135 -4.18 -8.80 4.29
N LEU A 136 -5.13 -9.14 5.16
CA LEU A 136 -6.27 -8.28 5.51
C LEU A 136 -5.96 -7.64 6.86
N ILE A 137 -5.88 -6.31 6.90
CA ILE A 137 -5.55 -5.57 8.11
C ILE A 137 -6.61 -4.51 8.38
N THR A 138 -6.85 -4.16 9.63
CA THR A 138 -7.75 -3.06 9.97
C THR A 138 -6.97 -1.77 10.14
N TYR A 139 -7.49 -0.66 9.60
CA TYR A 139 -6.92 0.68 9.78
C TYR A 139 -6.81 1.03 11.27
N GLU A 140 -7.86 0.72 12.03
CA GLU A 140 -7.96 0.96 13.47
C GLU A 140 -7.00 0.06 14.26
N GLY A 141 -6.61 -1.09 13.70
CA GLY A 141 -5.67 -2.03 14.29
C GLY A 141 -4.20 -1.69 14.06
N LEU A 142 -3.88 -0.66 13.27
CA LEU A 142 -2.51 -0.20 12.98
C LEU A 142 -1.86 0.50 14.18
N THR A 143 -1.63 -0.28 15.23
CA THR A 143 -1.01 0.14 16.49
C THR A 143 0.47 -0.27 16.52
N GLU A 144 1.29 0.40 17.32
CA GLU A 144 2.69 0.01 17.50
C GLU A 144 2.86 -1.47 17.94
N PRO A 145 2.10 -2.00 18.92
CA PRO A 145 2.17 -3.41 19.28
C PRO A 145 1.87 -4.36 18.11
N PHE A 146 0.89 -4.04 17.27
CA PHE A 146 0.59 -4.80 16.06
C PHE A 146 1.77 -4.75 15.08
N LEU A 147 2.30 -3.55 14.79
CA LEU A 147 3.39 -3.36 13.84
C LEU A 147 4.67 -4.11 14.25
N LYS A 148 4.99 -4.16 15.54
CA LYS A 148 6.14 -4.91 16.07
C LYS A 148 6.07 -6.40 15.77
N GLN A 149 4.87 -6.97 15.65
CA GLN A 149 4.67 -8.40 15.37
C GLN A 149 4.45 -8.66 13.88
N TRP A 150 3.66 -7.82 13.22
CA TRP A 150 3.22 -8.02 11.85
C TRP A 150 4.32 -7.72 10.82
N LEU A 151 5.11 -6.64 10.99
CA LEU A 151 6.15 -6.30 10.03
C LEU A 151 7.19 -7.42 9.89
N PRO A 152 7.76 -7.99 10.98
CA PRO A 152 8.70 -9.11 10.85
C PRO A 152 8.09 -10.33 10.16
N ARG A 153 6.81 -10.63 10.44
CA ARG A 153 6.09 -11.73 9.78
C ARG A 153 6.01 -11.55 8.27
N ILE A 154 5.85 -10.31 7.79
CA ILE A 154 5.84 -10.02 6.35
C ILE A 154 7.24 -9.70 5.81
N GLY A 155 8.32 -9.96 6.54
CA GLY A 155 9.70 -9.82 6.06
C GLY A 155 10.27 -8.40 6.15
N LEU A 156 9.67 -7.53 6.96
CA LEU A 156 10.14 -6.16 7.18
C LEU A 156 10.50 -5.91 8.65
N PRO A 157 11.55 -5.12 8.96
CA PRO A 157 11.80 -4.71 10.33
C PRO A 157 10.75 -3.71 10.83
N TYR A 158 10.46 -3.76 12.13
CA TYR A 158 9.81 -2.63 12.79
C TYR A 158 10.83 -1.52 13.02
N VAL A 159 10.55 -0.33 12.50
CA VAL A 159 11.35 0.88 12.74
C VAL A 159 10.49 1.87 13.54
N PRO A 160 10.89 2.25 14.76
CA PRO A 160 10.16 3.24 15.56
C PRO A 160 10.31 4.65 14.97
N GLY A 161 9.45 5.57 15.41
CA GLY A 161 9.54 7.00 15.06
C GLY A 161 8.28 7.55 14.40
N SER A 162 8.31 8.83 14.04
CA SER A 162 7.22 9.46 13.30
C SER A 162 7.14 8.95 11.86
N LEU A 163 5.96 9.05 11.27
CA LEU A 163 5.76 8.80 9.84
C LEU A 163 5.73 10.14 9.11
N SER A 164 6.49 10.24 8.02
CA SER A 164 6.28 11.31 7.06
C SER A 164 5.13 10.91 6.15
N LEU A 165 4.06 11.70 6.14
CA LEU A 165 2.89 11.50 5.29
C LEU A 165 2.81 12.67 4.28
N PRO A 166 3.74 12.74 3.32
CA PRO A 166 3.81 13.86 2.37
C PRO A 166 2.48 14.00 1.62
N GLY A 167 1.90 15.21 1.62
CA GLY A 167 0.61 15.55 1.00
C GLY A 167 -0.64 15.19 1.81
N GLN A 168 -0.55 14.93 3.12
CA GLN A 168 -1.72 14.65 3.96
C GLN A 168 -2.51 15.92 4.34
N HIS A 169 -1.86 17.09 4.28
CA HIS A 169 -2.41 18.39 4.65
C HIS A 169 -2.67 19.34 3.47
N ALA A 170 -2.56 18.85 2.22
CA ALA A 170 -2.83 19.69 1.07
C ALA A 170 -4.35 19.82 0.83
N SER A 171 -5.02 20.63 1.65
CA SER A 171 -6.42 21.02 1.48
C SER A 171 -6.71 21.74 0.16
N ASN A 172 -5.66 22.19 -0.52
CA ASN A 172 -5.72 23.04 -1.70
C ASN A 172 -5.49 22.25 -3.00
N GLU A 173 -5.17 20.96 -2.89
CA GLU A 173 -4.91 20.11 -4.04
C GLU A 173 -6.23 19.70 -4.71
N ILE A 174 -6.60 20.42 -5.77
CA ILE A 174 -7.77 20.12 -6.60
C ILE A 174 -7.57 18.72 -7.21
N CYS A 175 -8.44 17.79 -6.82
CA CYS A 175 -8.54 16.47 -7.40
C CYS A 175 -9.31 16.58 -8.73
N ASN A 176 -8.65 16.37 -9.86
CA ASN A 176 -9.36 16.28 -11.14
C ASN A 176 -10.11 14.94 -11.26
N GLN A 177 -10.94 14.80 -12.30
CA GLN A 177 -11.71 13.56 -12.59
C GLN A 177 -10.82 12.29 -12.74
N ASN A 178 -9.50 12.45 -12.81
CA ASN A 178 -8.51 11.37 -12.91
C ASN A 178 -7.71 11.18 -11.60
N ALA A 179 -8.19 11.69 -10.47
CA ALA A 179 -7.54 11.62 -9.16
C ALA A 179 -6.14 12.26 -9.07
N LYS A 180 -5.80 13.15 -10.02
CA LYS A 180 -4.55 13.91 -9.99
C LYS A 180 -4.72 15.15 -9.14
N HIS A 181 -3.84 15.29 -8.17
CA HIS A 181 -3.71 16.44 -7.28
C HIS A 181 -2.72 17.44 -7.91
N TYR A 182 -3.11 18.71 -7.99
CA TYR A 182 -2.26 19.81 -8.44
C TYR A 182 -2.04 20.77 -7.27
N ALA A 183 -0.79 21.19 -7.07
CA ALA A 183 -0.44 22.28 -6.17
C ALA A 183 -0.81 23.64 -6.79
#